data_AF-A0AA37PGI3-F1
#
_entry.id   AF-A0AA37PGI3-F1
#
_cell.length_a   1.000
_cell.length_b   1.000
_cell.length_c   1.000
_cell.angle_alpha   90.00
_cell.angle_beta   90.00
_cell.angle_gamma   90.00
#
_symmetry.space_group_name_H-M   'P 1'
#
loop_
_entity.id
_entity.type
_entity.pdbx_description
1 polymer ?
#
loop_
_entity_poly.entity_id
_entity_poly.type
_entity_poly.pdbx_seq_one_letter_code
_entity_poly.pdbx_strand_id
1 'polypeptide(L)'
;MQQGYATYEPEATKAVNEFYQEAKTLWKKERDFGIDHICTAVALLYLAITAVSLEAGAEYVALLGDCLEMSSRLGLFNANSFEAPRSTSSESPDWQRAVSQIAWALFNTVTYVEF
;
A
#
# COMPACT_ATOMS: atom_id res chain seq x y z
N MET A 1 -3.50 -18.80 13.17
CA MET A 1 -2.36 -19.32 13.96
C MET A 1 -1.35 -18.17 14.20
N GLN A 2 -1.80 -17.04 14.76
CA GLN A 2 -1.03 -15.77 14.80
C GLN A 2 -0.83 -15.21 16.22
N GLN A 3 -1.57 -15.73 17.21
CA GLN A 3 -1.57 -15.25 18.60
C GLN A 3 -0.35 -15.74 19.43
N GLY A 4 0.56 -16.53 18.85
CA GLY A 4 1.69 -17.14 19.57
C GLY A 4 3.02 -16.38 19.47
N TYR A 5 3.26 -15.64 18.39
CA TYR A 5 4.56 -15.00 18.16
C TYR A 5 4.73 -13.67 18.91
N ALA A 6 3.65 -12.90 19.11
CA ALA A 6 3.71 -11.62 19.84
C ALA A 6 4.06 -11.78 21.33
N THR A 7 3.82 -12.95 21.92
CA THR A 7 4.17 -13.26 23.31
C THR A 7 5.66 -13.59 23.49
N TYR A 8 6.38 -13.93 22.42
CA TYR A 8 7.73 -14.49 22.50
C TYR A 8 8.87 -13.45 22.35
N GLU A 9 8.61 -12.30 21.73
CA GLU A 9 9.65 -11.27 21.48
C GLU A 9 9.11 -9.83 21.62
N PRO A 10 8.97 -9.29 22.85
CA PRO A 10 8.47 -7.94 23.07
C PRO A 10 9.33 -6.84 22.43
N GLU A 11 10.63 -7.09 22.25
CA GLU A 11 11.53 -6.17 21.55
C GLU A 11 11.21 -6.07 20.06
N ALA A 12 10.85 -7.17 19.41
CA ALA A 12 10.43 -7.18 18.01
C ALA A 12 9.13 -6.40 17.83
N THR A 13 8.15 -6.58 18.72
CA THR A 13 6.89 -5.80 18.70
C THR A 13 7.14 -4.31 18.91
N LYS A 14 8.08 -3.95 19.79
CA LYS A 14 8.46 -2.54 20.00
C LYS A 14 9.11 -1.95 18.74
N ALA A 15 10.07 -2.65 18.15
CA ALA A 15 10.74 -2.21 16.92
C ALA A 15 9.75 -2.03 15.77
N VAL A 16 8.82 -2.98 15.56
CA VAL A 16 7.77 -2.87 14.53
C VAL A 16 6.91 -1.63 14.76
N ASN A 17 6.50 -1.34 16.00
CA ASN A 17 5.72 -0.14 16.31
C ASN A 17 6.51 1.15 16.04
N GLU A 18 7.80 1.21 16.40
CA GLU A 18 8.65 2.37 16.13
C GLU A 18 8.81 2.63 14.62
N PHE A 19 9.13 1.58 13.86
CA PHE A 19 9.21 1.68 12.40
C PHE A 19 7.87 2.07 11.77
N TYR A 20 6.76 1.56 12.30
CA TYR A 20 5.42 1.91 11.82
C TYR A 20 5.11 3.39 12.03
N GLN A 21 5.45 3.97 13.18
CA GLN A 21 5.27 5.41 13.42
C GLN A 21 6.20 6.28 12.56
N GLU A 22 7.43 5.83 12.34
CA GLU A 22 8.35 6.51 11.42
C GLU A 22 7.81 6.50 9.98
N ALA A 23 7.36 5.35 9.50
CA ALA A 23 6.78 5.21 8.18
C ALA A 23 5.54 6.10 7.98
N LYS A 24 4.68 6.22 8.99
CA LYS A 24 3.55 7.18 8.97
C LYS A 24 4.01 8.64 8.87
N THR A 25 5.10 8.98 9.55
CA THR A 25 5.68 10.33 9.50
C THR A 25 6.26 10.63 8.12
N LEU A 26 6.92 9.65 7.50
CA LEU A 26 7.42 9.74 6.12
C LEU A 26 6.26 9.86 5.14
N TRP A 27 5.20 9.04 5.28
CA TRP A 27 3.99 9.15 4.47
C TRP A 27 3.41 10.57 4.51
N LYS A 28 3.25 11.13 5.72
CA LYS A 28 2.73 12.49 5.86
C LYS A 28 3.57 13.53 5.09
N LYS A 29 4.90 13.43 5.14
CA LYS A 29 5.79 14.32 4.40
C LYS A 29 5.67 14.16 2.88
N GLU A 30 5.63 12.93 2.39
CA GLU A 30 5.44 12.63 0.96
C GLU A 30 4.09 13.17 0.46
N ARG A 31 3.03 12.97 1.25
CA ARG A 31 1.70 13.52 0.94
C ARG A 31 1.71 15.04 0.88
N ASP A 32 2.38 15.70 1.81
CA ASP A 32 2.50 17.17 1.85
C ASP A 32 3.37 17.70 0.69
N PHE A 33 4.29 16.90 0.16
CA PHE A 33 5.08 17.23 -1.04
C PHE A 33 4.25 17.16 -2.34
N GLY A 34 3.25 16.26 -2.38
CA GLY A 34 2.19 16.28 -3.39
C GLY A 34 2.56 15.71 -4.76
N ILE A 35 3.66 14.97 -4.88
CA ILE A 35 4.03 14.26 -6.11
C ILE A 35 3.66 12.78 -5.96
N ASP A 36 2.80 12.30 -6.86
CA ASP A 36 2.47 10.88 -6.93
C ASP A 36 3.64 10.09 -7.55
N HIS A 37 4.05 9.02 -6.87
CA HIS A 37 5.08 8.12 -7.36
C HIS A 37 4.68 6.67 -7.11
N ILE A 38 4.98 5.81 -8.09
CA ILE A 38 4.61 4.39 -8.05
C ILE A 38 5.19 3.68 -6.83
N CYS A 39 6.43 3.98 -6.45
CA CYS A 39 7.05 3.45 -5.23
C CYS A 39 6.34 3.92 -3.94
N THR A 40 5.76 5.12 -3.94
CA THR A 40 4.99 5.64 -2.80
C THR A 40 3.68 4.87 -2.63
N ALA A 41 2.99 4.56 -3.74
CA ALA A 41 1.81 3.70 -3.71
C ALA A 41 2.12 2.30 -3.16
N VAL A 42 3.28 1.73 -3.52
CA VAL A 42 3.76 0.44 -2.97
C VAL A 42 4.08 0.53 -1.48
N ALA A 43 4.79 1.58 -1.07
CA ALA A 43 5.11 1.78 0.33
C ALA A 43 3.83 1.91 1.19
N LEU A 44 2.82 2.63 0.68
CA LEU A 44 1.50 2.73 1.30
C LEU A 44 0.79 1.39 1.44
N LEU A 45 0.84 0.54 0.40
CA LEU A 45 0.27 -0.80 0.46
C LEU A 45 0.91 -1.63 1.58
N TYR A 46 2.24 -1.65 1.65
CA TYR A 46 2.94 -2.37 2.71
C TYR A 46 2.62 -1.80 4.09
N LEU A 47 2.53 -0.47 4.22
CA LEU A 47 2.16 0.17 5.47
C LEU A 47 0.74 -0.22 5.91
N ALA A 48 -0.21 -0.31 4.98
CA ALA A 48 -1.56 -0.79 5.25
C ALA A 48 -1.56 -2.26 5.72
N ILE A 49 -0.79 -3.14 5.10
CA ILE A 49 -0.63 -4.55 5.54
C ILE A 49 -0.04 -4.63 6.96
N THR A 50 0.94 -3.77 7.28
CA THR A 50 1.48 -3.68 8.64
C THR A 50 0.42 -3.22 9.64
N ALA A 51 -0.45 -2.27 9.27
CA ALA A 51 -1.55 -1.80 10.12
C ALA A 51 -2.51 -2.95 10.49
N VAL A 52 -2.82 -3.85 9.55
CA VAL A 52 -3.60 -5.07 9.85
C VAL A 52 -2.89 -5.95 10.88
N SER A 53 -1.58 -6.16 10.71
CA SER A 53 -0.77 -6.98 11.63
C SER A 53 -0.65 -6.40 13.03
N LEU A 54 -0.82 -5.08 13.17
CA LEU A 54 -0.84 -4.35 14.44
C LEU A 54 -2.25 -4.14 15.00
N GLU A 55 -3.27 -4.77 14.39
CA GLU A 55 -4.69 -4.63 14.76
C GLU A 55 -5.20 -3.16 14.69
N ALA A 56 -4.51 -2.32 13.90
CA ALA A 56 -4.84 -0.90 13.70
C ALA A 56 -5.85 -0.71 12.55
N GLY A 57 -7.05 -1.31 12.68
CA GLY A 57 -8.03 -1.41 11.60
C GLY A 57 -8.48 -0.07 10.99
N ALA A 58 -8.65 0.97 11.81
CA ALA A 58 -9.00 2.31 11.31
C ALA A 58 -7.88 2.93 10.46
N GLU A 59 -6.62 2.69 10.84
CA GLU A 59 -5.46 3.17 10.09
C GLU A 59 -5.28 2.40 8.80
N TYR A 60 -5.51 1.08 8.82
CA TYR A 60 -5.53 0.26 7.62
C TYR A 60 -6.48 0.81 6.57
N VAL A 61 -7.74 1.10 6.93
CA VAL A 61 -8.74 1.64 5.99
C VAL A 61 -8.31 2.98 5.41
N ALA A 62 -7.74 3.87 6.24
CA ALA A 62 -7.25 5.17 5.77
C ALA A 62 -6.07 5.02 4.81
N LEU A 63 -5.08 4.21 5.16
CA LEU A 63 -3.89 3.95 4.34
C LEU A 63 -4.23 3.26 3.01
N LEU A 64 -5.18 2.31 3.04
CA LEU A 64 -5.68 1.68 1.84
C LEU A 64 -6.42 2.68 0.94
N GLY A 65 -7.24 3.56 1.54
CA GLY A 65 -7.90 4.65 0.82
C GLY A 65 -6.90 5.56 0.11
N ASP A 66 -5.88 6.05 0.83
CA ASP A 66 -4.80 6.87 0.29
C ASP A 66 -4.06 6.14 -0.86
N CYS A 67 -3.79 4.84 -0.68
CA CYS A 67 -3.12 4.01 -1.69
C CYS A 67 -3.97 3.85 -2.97
N LEU A 68 -5.28 3.60 -2.83
CA LEU A 68 -6.21 3.46 -3.95
C LEU A 68 -6.38 4.79 -4.70
N GLU A 69 -6.46 5.91 -3.97
CA GLU A 69 -6.56 7.23 -4.56
C GLU A 69 -5.31 7.56 -5.40
N MET A 70 -4.12 7.38 -4.82
CA MET A 70 -2.85 7.57 -5.54
C MET A 70 -2.73 6.62 -6.73
N SER A 71 -3.08 5.35 -6.56
CA SER A 71 -3.05 4.35 -7.63
C SER A 71 -3.99 4.71 -8.78
N SER A 72 -5.13 5.33 -8.49
CA SER A 72 -6.05 5.83 -9.51
C SER A 72 -5.47 7.02 -10.26
N ARG A 73 -4.88 8.00 -9.56
CA ARG A 73 -4.20 9.16 -10.20
C ARG A 73 -3.02 8.76 -11.07
N LEU A 74 -2.29 7.71 -10.66
CA LEU A 74 -1.20 7.10 -11.42
C LEU A 74 -1.68 6.17 -12.55
N GLY A 75 -2.99 5.93 -12.69
CA GLY A 75 -3.54 5.03 -13.70
C GLY A 75 -3.22 3.54 -13.49
N LEU A 76 -2.81 3.14 -12.29
CA LEU A 76 -2.44 1.75 -11.97
C LEU A 76 -3.65 0.81 -11.97
N PHE A 77 -4.79 1.34 -11.55
CA PHE A 77 -6.08 0.66 -11.58
C PHE A 77 -7.15 1.57 -12.14
N ASN A 78 -8.03 0.97 -12.92
CA ASN A 78 -9.21 1.63 -13.43
C ASN A 78 -10.44 0.79 -13.07
N ALA A 79 -10.72 0.67 -11.76
CA ALA A 79 -11.85 -0.10 -11.26
C ALA A 79 -13.21 0.36 -11.84
N ASN A 80 -13.27 1.60 -12.34
CA ASN A 80 -14.47 2.21 -12.91
C ASN A 80 -14.50 2.24 -14.45
N SER A 81 -13.50 1.72 -15.15
CA SER A 81 -13.52 1.71 -16.62
C SER A 81 -13.51 0.29 -17.17
N PHE A 82 -14.55 -0.04 -17.92
CA PHE A 82 -14.52 -1.14 -18.90
C PHE A 82 -13.49 -0.92 -20.02
N GLU A 83 -12.83 0.25 -20.06
CA GLU A 83 -11.71 0.50 -20.94
C GLU A 83 -10.46 -0.17 -20.37
N ALA A 84 -9.81 -1.01 -21.20
CA ALA A 84 -8.50 -1.54 -20.94
C ALA A 84 -7.53 -0.42 -20.53
N PRO A 85 -6.53 -0.70 -19.67
CA PRO A 85 -5.53 0.30 -19.26
C PRO A 85 -5.04 1.04 -20.50
N ARG A 86 -5.14 2.38 -20.47
CA ARG A 86 -4.65 3.23 -21.54
C ARG A 86 -3.12 3.15 -21.53
N SER A 87 -2.61 2.09 -22.14
CA SER A 87 -1.22 1.97 -22.55
C SER A 87 -0.98 3.08 -23.55
N THR A 88 -0.54 4.24 -23.08
CA THR A 88 0.05 5.22 -23.97
C THR A 88 1.36 4.57 -24.43
N SER A 89 1.53 4.46 -25.76
CA SER A 89 2.66 3.77 -26.39
C SER A 89 4.04 4.40 -26.11
N SER A 90 4.11 5.35 -25.17
CA SER A 90 5.31 6.07 -24.73
C SER A 90 5.83 5.64 -23.36
N GLU A 91 5.12 4.79 -22.62
CA GLU A 91 5.58 4.34 -21.30
C GLU A 91 6.64 3.24 -21.42
N SER A 92 7.68 3.31 -20.57
CA SER A 92 8.76 2.33 -20.62
C SER A 92 8.25 0.93 -20.24
N PRO A 93 8.83 -0.15 -20.81
CA PRO A 93 8.48 -1.52 -20.41
C PRO A 93 8.59 -1.79 -18.91
N ASP A 94 9.48 -1.07 -18.21
CA ASP A 94 9.67 -1.22 -16.76
C ASP A 94 8.54 -0.54 -15.97
N TRP A 95 8.00 0.56 -16.47
CA TRP A 95 6.80 1.19 -15.91
C TRP A 95 5.59 0.27 -16.00
N GLN A 96 5.33 -0.31 -17.18
CA GLN A 96 4.22 -1.25 -17.38
C GLN A 96 4.34 -2.51 -16.50
N ARG A 97 5.57 -2.99 -16.29
CA ARG A 97 5.84 -4.12 -15.39
C ARG A 97 5.56 -3.75 -13.94
N ALA A 98 6.04 -2.60 -13.48
CA ALA A 98 5.79 -2.11 -12.12
C ALA A 98 4.28 -1.94 -11.86
N VAL A 99 3.57 -1.30 -12.80
CA VAL A 99 2.11 -1.14 -12.75
C VAL A 99 1.41 -2.49 -12.55
N SER A 100 1.75 -3.47 -13.40
CA SER A 100 1.14 -4.81 -13.34
C SER A 100 1.43 -5.51 -12.00
N GLN A 101 2.67 -5.45 -11.51
CA GLN A 101 3.05 -6.11 -10.26
C GLN A 101 2.34 -5.50 -9.04
N ILE A 102 2.20 -4.19 -9.04
CA ILE A 102 1.52 -3.46 -7.96
C ILE A 102 0.03 -3.72 -8.00
N ALA A 103 -0.54 -3.79 -9.20
CA ALA A 103 -1.93 -4.16 -9.37
C ALA A 103 -2.23 -5.57 -8.81
N TRP A 104 -1.37 -6.54 -9.08
CA TRP A 104 -1.53 -7.87 -8.49
C TRP A 104 -1.41 -7.88 -6.97
N ALA A 105 -0.45 -7.13 -6.41
CA ALA A 105 -0.25 -7.04 -4.97
C ALA A 105 -1.47 -6.42 -4.25
N LEU A 106 -1.98 -5.30 -4.77
CA LEU A 106 -3.16 -4.62 -4.24
C LEU A 106 -4.41 -5.51 -4.24
N PHE A 107 -4.68 -6.20 -5.36
CA PHE A 107 -5.81 -7.12 -5.46
C PHE A 107 -5.77 -8.22 -4.40
N ASN A 108 -4.60 -8.82 -4.19
CA ASN A 108 -4.41 -9.86 -3.17
C ASN A 108 -4.64 -9.31 -1.76
N THR A 109 -4.13 -8.11 -1.45
CA THR A 109 -4.30 -7.50 -0.13
C THR A 109 -5.76 -7.17 0.18
N VAL A 110 -6.50 -6.61 -0.77
CA VAL A 110 -7.94 -6.34 -0.59
C VAL A 110 -8.71 -7.65 -0.39
N THR A 111 -8.44 -8.65 -1.22
CA THR A 111 -9.14 -9.95 -1.15
C THR A 111 -8.84 -10.72 0.13
N TYR A 112 -7.62 -10.62 0.68
CA TYR A 112 -7.23 -11.34 1.89
C TYR A 112 -7.76 -10.72 3.19
N VAL A 113 -8.09 -9.42 3.18
CA VAL A 113 -8.52 -8.69 4.38
C VAL A 113 -10.05 -8.50 4.42
N GLU A 114 -10.74 -8.54 3.29
CA GLU A 114 -12.21 -8.43 3.23
C GLU A 114 -12.97 -9.79 3.25
N PHE A 115 -12.28 -10.94 3.29
CA PHE A 115 -12.87 -12.29 3.42
C PHE A 115 -12.25 -13.07 4.58
#